data_AF-A0A7X3RCQ3-F1
#
_entry.id   AF-A0A7X3RCQ3-F1
#
_cell.length_a   1.000
_cell.length_b   1.000
_cell.length_c   1.000
_cell.angle_alpha   90.00
_cell.angle_beta   90.00
_cell.angle_gamma   90.00
#
_symmetry.space_group_name_H-M   'P 1'
#
loop_
_entity.id
_entity.type
_entity.pdbx_description
1 polymer ?
#
loop_
_entity_poly.entity_id
_entity_poly.type
_entity_poly.pdbx_seq_one_letter_code
_entity_poly.pdbx_strand_id
1 'polypeptide(L)'
;QAKGRDFWQSPTLVLHMLLHAVLAGAAVFALVLLFGQAGETWTSFVRNTLIVAIVLNLLVIASEMLTPHPTADARKAVQAIVRGRYRGYFWVLGIAIGNLVPIVLAWIGGDAMLAAAGAGVLIGLYATEYVWVRAPQDIPLS
;
A
#
# COMPACT_ATOMS: atom_id res chain seq x y z
N GLN A 1 9.61 23.66 15.31
CA GLN A 1 10.10 23.13 14.01
C GLN A 1 9.77 21.65 13.96
N ALA A 2 8.99 21.21 12.96
CA ALA A 2 8.09 20.05 12.98
C ALA A 2 8.71 18.69 13.39
N LYS A 3 8.18 18.10 14.46
CA LYS A 3 8.56 16.78 15.01
C LYS A 3 7.64 15.63 14.54
N GLY A 4 6.45 15.96 14.02
CA GLY A 4 5.63 14.98 13.27
C GLY A 4 6.32 14.42 12.01
N ARG A 5 7.43 15.03 11.57
CA ARG A 5 8.22 14.57 10.42
C ARG A 5 9.07 13.34 10.72
N ASP A 6 9.30 13.02 11.99
CA ASP A 6 10.23 11.95 12.39
C ASP A 6 9.80 10.59 11.81
N PHE A 7 8.50 10.35 11.70
CA PHE A 7 7.98 9.15 11.04
C PHE A 7 8.37 9.08 9.55
N TRP A 8 8.41 10.21 8.85
CA TRP A 8 8.85 10.28 7.45
C TRP A 8 10.37 10.21 7.27
N GLN A 9 11.14 10.31 8.35
CA GLN A 9 12.59 10.15 8.28
C GLN A 9 13.02 8.68 8.26
N SER A 10 12.08 7.74 8.32
CA SER A 10 12.39 6.32 8.20
C SER A 10 13.10 6.01 6.88
N PRO A 11 14.24 5.30 6.90
CA PRO A 11 14.96 4.89 5.68
C PRO A 11 14.11 4.02 4.74
N THR A 12 13.10 3.33 5.26
CA THR A 12 12.22 2.44 4.47
C THR A 12 11.29 3.22 3.54
N LEU A 13 11.10 4.53 3.76
CA LEU A 13 10.15 5.34 3.01
C LEU A 13 10.48 5.39 1.50
N VAL A 14 11.77 5.40 1.13
CA VAL A 14 12.19 5.35 -0.27
C VAL A 14 11.74 4.05 -0.93
N LEU A 15 11.91 2.92 -0.23
CA LEU A 15 11.46 1.62 -0.71
C LEU A 15 9.94 1.54 -0.81
N HIS A 16 9.24 2.12 0.17
CA HIS A 16 7.78 2.22 0.16
C HIS A 16 7.28 2.95 -1.09
N MET A 17 7.82 4.14 -1.38
CA MET A 17 7.41 4.94 -2.55
C MET A 17 7.77 4.27 -3.88
N LEU A 18 8.93 3.60 -3.96
CA LEU A 18 9.32 2.85 -5.15
C LEU A 18 8.33 1.69 -5.42
N LEU A 19 7.97 0.95 -4.37
CA LEU A 19 6.99 -0.15 -4.49
C LEU A 19 5.60 0.38 -4.85
N HIS A 20 5.19 1.52 -4.31
CA HIS A 20 3.94 2.17 -4.66
C HIS A 20 3.89 2.58 -6.15
N ALA A 21 4.99 3.08 -6.71
CA ALA A 21 5.07 3.39 -8.14
C ALA A 21 4.92 2.13 -9.01
N VAL A 22 5.58 1.03 -8.63
CA VAL A 22 5.46 -0.26 -9.33
C VAL A 22 4.04 -0.82 -9.22
N LEU A 23 3.46 -0.79 -8.02
CA LEU A 23 2.08 -1.22 -7.77
C LEU A 23 1.08 -0.42 -8.59
N ALA A 24 1.20 0.90 -8.61
CA ALA A 24 0.33 1.78 -9.38
C ALA A 24 0.41 1.44 -10.88
N GLY A 25 1.62 1.28 -11.42
CA GLY A 25 1.81 0.89 -12.82
C GLY A 25 1.19 -0.47 -13.15
N ALA A 26 1.46 -1.49 -12.35
CA ALA A 26 0.90 -2.83 -12.55
C ALA A 26 -0.63 -2.84 -12.42
N ALA A 27 -1.18 -2.09 -11.47
CA ALA A 27 -2.63 -1.95 -11.27
C ALA A 27 -3.32 -1.26 -12.44
N VAL A 28 -2.72 -0.21 -13.00
CA VAL A 28 -3.25 0.47 -14.20
C VAL A 28 -3.22 -0.48 -15.40
N PHE A 29 -2.13 -1.21 -15.62
CA PHE A 29 -2.09 -2.21 -16.69
C PHE A 29 -3.14 -3.30 -16.50
N ALA A 30 -3.36 -3.76 -15.27
CA ALA A 30 -4.41 -4.72 -14.96
C ALA A 30 -5.81 -4.21 -15.31
N LEU A 31 -6.09 -2.92 -15.11
CA LEU A 31 -7.36 -2.29 -15.51
C LEU A 31 -7.51 -2.21 -17.03
N VAL A 32 -6.43 -1.90 -17.75
CA VAL A 32 -6.45 -1.77 -19.22
C VAL A 32 -6.78 -3.09 -19.90
N LEU A 33 -6.48 -4.24 -19.27
CA LEU A 33 -6.84 -5.57 -19.79
C LEU A 33 -8.35 -5.77 -20.00
N LEU A 34 -9.21 -4.99 -19.35
CA LEU A 34 -10.66 -5.03 -19.60
C LEU A 34 -11.05 -4.58 -21.01
N PHE A 35 -10.22 -3.75 -21.64
CA PHE A 35 -10.54 -3.05 -22.88
C PHE A 35 -9.79 -3.58 -24.10
N GLY A 36 -8.88 -4.53 -23.91
CA GLY A 36 -8.06 -5.08 -24.98
C GLY A 36 -7.69 -6.53 -24.73
N GLN A 37 -7.45 -7.27 -25.81
CA GLN A 37 -6.95 -8.63 -25.72
C GLN A 37 -5.43 -8.60 -25.62
N ALA A 38 -4.90 -8.85 -24.43
CA ALA A 38 -3.48 -9.10 -24.27
C ALA A 38 -3.18 -10.59 -24.45
N GLY A 39 -2.00 -10.90 -24.99
CA GLY A 39 -1.51 -12.27 -25.00
C GLY A 39 -1.24 -12.78 -23.58
N GLU A 40 -1.38 -14.09 -23.38
CA GLU A 40 -1.22 -14.75 -22.08
C GLU A 40 0.11 -14.41 -21.38
N THR A 41 1.19 -14.25 -22.15
CA THR A 41 2.51 -13.84 -21.64
C THR A 41 2.46 -12.47 -20.95
N TRP A 42 1.79 -11.49 -21.56
CA TRP A 42 1.67 -10.14 -20.99
C TRP A 42 0.77 -10.14 -19.75
N THR A 43 -0.39 -10.80 -19.84
CA THR A 43 -1.32 -10.93 -18.71
C THR A 43 -0.64 -11.61 -17.51
N SER A 44 0.14 -12.66 -17.76
CA SER A 44 0.91 -13.35 -16.71
C SER A 44 2.02 -12.48 -16.13
N PHE A 45 2.70 -11.67 -16.96
CA PHE A 45 3.70 -10.71 -16.48
C PHE A 45 3.08 -9.66 -15.55
N VAL A 46 1.96 -9.05 -15.94
CA VAL A 46 1.23 -8.07 -15.12
C VAL A 46 0.77 -8.70 -13.80
N ARG A 47 0.13 -9.89 -13.86
CA ARG A 47 -0.33 -10.62 -12.67
C ARG A 47 0.82 -10.91 -11.70
N ASN A 48 1.93 -11.47 -12.20
CA ASN A 48 3.06 -11.84 -11.36
C ASN A 48 3.74 -10.59 -10.76
N THR A 49 3.88 -9.52 -11.54
CA THR A 49 4.42 -8.25 -11.07
C THR A 49 3.55 -7.67 -9.96
N LEU A 50 2.22 -7.66 -10.14
CA LEU A 50 1.28 -7.18 -9.14
C LEU A 50 1.41 -7.97 -7.84
N ILE A 51 1.39 -9.31 -7.90
CA ILE A 51 1.49 -10.18 -6.71
C ILE A 51 2.84 -9.96 -5.99
N VAL A 52 3.96 -9.98 -6.71
CA VAL A 52 5.29 -9.79 -6.11
C VAL A 52 5.40 -8.42 -5.48
N ALA A 53 4.94 -7.37 -6.16
CA ALA A 53 4.95 -6.01 -5.62
C ALA A 53 4.07 -5.87 -4.37
N ILE A 54 2.89 -6.51 -4.33
CA ILE A 54 2.03 -6.53 -3.14
C ILE A 54 2.75 -7.20 -1.96
N VAL A 55 3.36 -8.36 -2.19
CA VAL A 55 4.08 -9.08 -1.14
C VAL A 55 5.22 -8.24 -0.58
N LEU A 56 6.05 -7.65 -1.45
CA LEU A 56 7.14 -6.77 -1.02
C LEU A 56 6.62 -5.54 -0.28
N ASN A 57 5.51 -4.94 -0.75
CA ASN A 57 4.88 -3.81 -0.08
C ASN A 57 4.39 -4.16 1.33
N LEU A 58 3.74 -5.31 1.51
CA LEU A 58 3.32 -5.80 2.82
C LEU A 58 4.51 -6.04 3.75
N LEU A 59 5.63 -6.57 3.23
CA LEU A 59 6.86 -6.73 4.03
C LEU A 59 7.43 -5.39 4.46
N VAL A 60 7.46 -4.38 3.58
CA VAL A 60 7.90 -3.02 3.92
C VAL A 60 6.99 -2.39 4.96
N ILE A 61 5.66 -2.45 4.76
CA ILE A 61 4.67 -1.96 5.73
C ILE A 61 4.85 -2.66 7.09
N ALA A 62 4.97 -3.99 7.10
CA ALA A 62 5.19 -4.74 8.33
C ALA A 62 6.49 -4.32 9.02
N SER A 63 7.59 -4.17 8.28
CA SER A 63 8.86 -3.71 8.83
C SER A 63 8.74 -2.34 9.49
N GLU A 64 8.02 -1.41 8.86
CA GLU A 64 7.85 -0.05 9.35
C GLU A 64 6.96 0.01 10.60
N MET A 65 5.89 -0.78 10.62
CA MET A 65 4.94 -0.82 11.74
C MET A 65 5.46 -1.60 12.96
N LEU A 66 6.36 -2.56 12.75
CA LEU A 66 6.94 -3.40 13.81
C LEU A 66 8.26 -2.86 14.36
N THR A 67 8.99 -2.05 13.59
CA THR A 67 10.25 -1.46 14.05
C THR A 67 10.00 -0.46 15.18
N PRO A 68 10.71 -0.56 16.32
CA PRO A 68 10.59 0.42 17.39
C PRO A 68 11.06 1.81 16.95
N HIS A 69 10.17 2.79 17.06
CA HIS A 69 10.46 4.19 16.72
C HIS A 69 11.11 4.91 17.92
N PRO A 70 12.23 5.64 17.74
CA PRO A 70 12.97 6.26 18.84
C PRO A 70 12.24 7.46 19.44
N THR A 71 11.47 8.21 18.64
CA THR A 71 10.79 9.41 19.10
C THR A 71 9.35 9.14 19.54
N ALA A 72 8.88 9.91 20.53
CA ALA A 72 7.51 9.75 21.06
C ALA A 72 6.45 10.06 20.00
N ASP A 73 6.72 11.03 19.12
CA ASP A 73 5.79 11.46 18.09
C ASP A 73 5.64 10.41 16.98
N ALA A 74 6.74 9.78 16.55
CA ALA A 74 6.68 8.65 15.61
C ALA A 74 5.91 7.45 16.19
N ARG A 75 6.11 7.14 17.49
CA ARG A 75 5.31 6.10 18.18
C ARG A 75 3.82 6.45 18.22
N LYS A 76 3.46 7.71 18.49
CA LYS A 76 2.06 8.17 18.47
C LYS A 76 1.46 8.08 17.06
N ALA A 77 2.21 8.42 16.01
CA ALA A 77 1.76 8.30 14.62
C ALA A 77 1.43 6.84 14.28
N VAL A 78 2.34 5.90 14.57
CA VAL A 78 2.09 4.46 14.37
C VAL A 78 0.89 3.98 15.19
N GLN A 79 0.76 4.41 16.44
CA GLN A 79 -0.41 4.07 17.26
C GLN A 79 -1.72 4.59 16.63
N ALA A 80 -1.71 5.81 16.09
CA ALA A 80 -2.86 6.40 15.42
C ALA A 80 -3.25 5.63 14.14
N ILE A 81 -2.26 5.15 13.38
CA ILE A 81 -2.41 4.30 12.18
C ILE A 81 -2.97 2.92 12.56
N VAL A 82 -2.32 2.21 13.46
CA VAL A 82 -2.59 0.79 13.71
C VAL A 82 -3.80 0.57 14.63
N ARG A 83 -4.00 1.43 15.63
CA ARG A 83 -5.04 1.23 16.67
C ARG A 83 -5.97 2.42 16.86
N GLY A 84 -5.55 3.61 16.46
CA GLY A 84 -6.27 4.85 16.68
C GLY A 84 -7.23 5.24 15.54
N ARG A 85 -7.33 6.55 15.31
CA ARG A 85 -8.28 7.18 14.38
C ARG A 85 -8.17 6.63 12.94
N TYR A 86 -6.99 6.21 12.52
CA TYR A 86 -6.74 5.80 11.14
C TYR A 86 -6.83 4.28 10.90
N ARG A 87 -7.17 3.50 11.93
CA ARG A 87 -7.18 2.02 11.85
C ARG A 87 -8.05 1.46 10.74
N GLY A 88 -9.18 2.11 10.41
CA GLY A 88 -10.07 1.66 9.34
C GLY A 88 -9.43 1.83 7.96
N TYR A 89 -8.83 3.00 7.71
CA TYR A 89 -8.07 3.25 6.50
C TYR A 89 -6.88 2.29 6.38
N PHE A 90 -6.15 2.06 7.47
CA PHE A 90 -5.01 1.15 7.45
C PHE A 90 -5.42 -0.31 7.24
N TRP A 91 -6.23 -0.89 8.13
CA TRP A 91 -6.52 -2.33 8.09
C TRP A 91 -7.50 -2.73 7.00
N VAL A 92 -8.57 -1.95 6.78
CA VAL A 92 -9.61 -2.32 5.83
C VAL A 92 -9.23 -1.88 4.42
N LEU A 93 -8.98 -0.59 4.22
CA LEU A 93 -8.70 -0.08 2.87
C LEU A 93 -7.27 -0.43 2.43
N GLY A 94 -6.27 -0.19 3.27
CA GLY A 94 -4.86 -0.45 2.97
C GLY A 94 -4.53 -1.94 2.92
N ILE A 95 -4.66 -2.66 4.04
CA ILE A 95 -4.24 -4.06 4.13
C ILE A 95 -5.22 -5.01 3.42
N ALA A 96 -6.50 -5.01 3.79
CA ALA A 96 -7.44 -5.98 3.25
C ALA A 96 -7.78 -5.71 1.78
N ILE A 97 -8.37 -4.56 1.46
CA ILE A 97 -8.80 -4.20 0.09
C ILE A 97 -7.62 -3.90 -0.82
N GLY A 98 -6.56 -3.30 -0.28
CA GLY A 98 -5.39 -2.88 -1.05
C GLY A 98 -4.38 -3.95 -1.36
N ASN A 99 -4.32 -5.03 -0.57
CA ASN A 99 -3.26 -6.02 -0.69
C ASN A 99 -3.80 -7.46 -0.63
N LEU A 100 -4.49 -7.86 0.43
CA LEU A 100 -4.91 -9.27 0.61
C LEU A 100 -5.97 -9.71 -0.40
N VAL A 101 -7.02 -8.93 -0.60
CA VAL A 101 -8.08 -9.22 -1.59
C VAL A 101 -7.50 -9.23 -3.01
N PRO A 102 -6.68 -8.26 -3.44
CA PRO A 102 -6.02 -8.30 -4.75
C PRO A 102 -5.16 -9.54 -5.00
N ILE A 103 -4.45 -10.08 -4.00
CA ILE A 103 -3.71 -11.35 -4.16
C ILE A 103 -4.67 -12.49 -4.51
N VAL A 104 -5.79 -12.61 -3.77
CA VAL A 104 -6.78 -13.67 -4.00
C VAL A 104 -7.40 -13.53 -5.39
N LEU A 105 -7.81 -12.33 -5.78
CA LEU A 105 -8.38 -12.05 -7.10
C LEU A 105 -7.39 -12.35 -8.23
N ALA A 106 -6.14 -11.93 -8.08
CA ALA A 106 -5.09 -12.20 -9.05
C ALA A 106 -4.80 -13.71 -9.16
N TRP A 107 -4.95 -14.48 -8.08
CA TRP A 107 -4.75 -15.93 -8.06
C TRP A 107 -5.89 -16.71 -8.72
N ILE A 108 -7.15 -16.26 -8.52
CA ILE A 108 -8.33 -16.82 -9.22
C ILE A 108 -8.17 -16.65 -10.74
N GLY A 109 -7.67 -15.50 -11.18
CA GLY A 109 -7.35 -15.23 -12.58
C GLY A 109 -8.56 -14.79 -13.43
N GLY A 110 -8.27 -14.53 -14.71
CA GLY A 110 -9.19 -13.89 -15.64
C GLY A 110 -9.09 -12.36 -15.61
N ASP A 111 -9.29 -11.73 -16.76
CA ASP A 111 -9.04 -10.30 -16.96
C ASP A 111 -9.89 -9.43 -16.03
N ALA A 112 -11.16 -9.81 -15.81
CA ALA A 112 -12.05 -9.10 -14.90
C ALA A 112 -11.59 -9.15 -13.44
N MET A 113 -11.11 -10.31 -12.96
CA MET A 113 -10.62 -10.45 -11.59
C MET A 113 -9.29 -9.71 -11.42
N LEU A 114 -8.41 -9.78 -12.41
CA LEU A 114 -7.13 -9.07 -12.39
C LEU A 114 -7.35 -7.54 -12.40
N ALA A 115 -8.31 -7.05 -13.18
CA ALA A 115 -8.70 -5.64 -13.17
C ALA A 115 -9.29 -5.21 -11.82
N ALA A 116 -10.16 -6.02 -11.22
CA ALA A 116 -10.69 -5.77 -9.88
C ALA A 116 -9.56 -5.75 -8.82
N ALA A 117 -8.56 -6.62 -8.95
CA ALA A 117 -7.35 -6.60 -8.12
C ALA A 117 -6.60 -5.28 -8.29
N GLY A 118 -6.41 -4.81 -9.53
CA GLY A 118 -5.81 -3.50 -9.82
C GLY A 118 -6.57 -2.33 -9.18
N ALA A 119 -7.90 -2.31 -9.31
CA ALA A 119 -8.73 -1.30 -8.64
C ALA A 119 -8.56 -1.32 -7.11
N GLY A 120 -8.56 -2.50 -6.51
CA GLY A 120 -8.30 -2.69 -5.08
C GLY A 120 -6.95 -2.14 -4.66
N VAL A 121 -5.89 -2.45 -5.40
CA VAL A 121 -4.53 -1.93 -5.15
C VAL A 121 -4.50 -0.40 -5.18
N LEU A 122 -5.15 0.25 -6.15
CA LEU A 122 -5.18 1.72 -6.21
C LEU A 122 -5.92 2.34 -5.01
N ILE A 123 -7.02 1.74 -4.56
CA ILE A 123 -7.73 2.15 -3.34
C ILE A 123 -6.82 1.99 -2.12
N GLY A 124 -6.09 0.88 -2.05
CA GLY A 124 -5.12 0.57 -1.01
C GLY A 124 -3.96 1.55 -0.95
N LEU A 125 -3.39 1.91 -2.09
CA LEU A 125 -2.32 2.90 -2.23
C LEU A 125 -2.80 4.25 -1.72
N TYR A 126 -3.98 4.70 -2.15
CA TYR A 126 -4.57 5.94 -1.65
C TYR A 126 -4.71 5.93 -0.13
N ALA A 127 -5.27 4.86 0.43
CA ALA A 127 -5.48 4.76 1.87
C ALA A 127 -4.17 4.72 2.66
N THR A 128 -3.17 4.00 2.16
CA THR A 128 -1.84 3.91 2.77
C THR A 128 -1.15 5.27 2.76
N GLU A 129 -1.07 5.94 1.60
CA GLU A 129 -0.49 7.29 1.50
C GLU A 129 -1.21 8.31 2.38
N TYR A 130 -2.55 8.24 2.39
CA TYR A 130 -3.36 9.13 3.22
C TYR A 130 -2.99 9.02 4.70
N VAL A 131 -2.86 7.81 5.25
CA VAL A 131 -2.52 7.64 6.67
C VAL A 131 -1.04 7.90 6.95
N TRP A 132 -0.14 7.58 6.02
CA TRP A 132 1.30 7.89 6.13
C TRP A 132 1.55 9.40 6.18
N VAL A 133 0.79 10.19 5.43
CA VAL A 133 0.90 11.66 5.46
C VAL A 133 0.15 12.24 6.65
N ARG A 134 -1.08 11.82 6.91
CA ARG A 134 -1.93 12.55 7.86
C ARG A 134 -1.65 12.20 9.31
N ALA A 135 -1.37 10.94 9.64
CA ALA A 135 -1.18 10.53 11.03
C ALA A 135 -0.03 11.27 11.74
N PRO A 136 1.13 11.51 11.11
CA PRO A 136 2.20 12.27 11.75
C PRO A 136 1.91 13.79 11.81
N GLN A 137 1.11 14.33 10.88
CA GLN A 137 0.72 15.75 10.87
C GLN A 137 -0.24 16.13 11.99
N ASP A 138 -1.08 15.19 12.46
CA ASP A 138 -2.05 15.47 13.52
C ASP A 138 -1.44 15.45 14.93
N ILE A 139 -0.16 15.08 15.06
CA ILE A 139 0.51 15.06 16.36
C ILE A 139 0.78 16.51 16.81
N PRO A 140 0.27 16.96 17.98
CA PRO A 140 0.45 18.33 18.45
C PRO A 140 1.93 18.71 18.59
N LEU A 141 2.27 19.92 18.15
CA LEU A 141 3.59 20.51 18.33
C LEU A 141 3.69 21.09 19.75
N SER A 142 3.99 20.25 20.74
CA SER A 142 4.32 20.67 22.11
C SER A 142 5.83 20.89 22.28
#